data_AF-A0A960KL50-F1
#
_entry.id   AF-A0A960KL50-F1
#
_cell.length_a   1.000
_cell.length_b   1.000
_cell.length_c   1.000
_cell.angle_alpha   90.00
_cell.angle_beta   90.00
_cell.angle_gamma   90.00
#
_symmetry.space_group_name_H-M   'P 1'
#
loop_
_entity.id
_entity.type
_entity.pdbx_description
1 polymer ?
#
loop_
_entity_poly.entity_id
_entity_poly.type
_entity_poly.pdbx_seq_one_letter_code
_entity_poly.pdbx_strand_id
1 'polypeptide(L)'
;MVKRKIFDPIEMELRDVPDDMTPDELLAEDGIYLMNPVCKKLGIDSADLRKKAKEMLSEGKSAWQEMGVRKILSVWVIRMKNFAPYFESDKFFKILKVNNKWDGNELLTKKGLFYLTDVCRKIPFTPHQFRHQVRQNPKSRKEYGVWWDDDLKHYLVDMEIFAKWVTDLWLNRKQGF
;
A
#
# COMPACT_ATOMS: atom_id res chain seq x y z
N MET A 1 6.05 16.73 39.24
CA MET A 1 7.17 16.08 38.54
C MET A 1 6.64 14.89 37.76
N VAL A 2 6.52 14.99 36.43
CA VAL A 2 6.10 13.86 35.58
C VAL A 2 7.29 12.91 35.51
N LYS A 3 7.22 11.75 36.18
CA LYS A 3 8.17 10.66 35.99
C LYS A 3 8.14 10.29 34.51
N ARG A 4 9.13 10.73 33.74
CA ARG A 4 9.38 10.19 32.39
C ARG A 4 9.60 8.69 32.61
N LYS A 5 8.65 7.84 32.19
CA LYS A 5 8.89 6.41 32.02
C LYS A 5 10.02 6.29 31.00
N ILE A 6 11.25 6.16 31.49
CA ILE A 6 12.38 5.68 30.71
C ILE A 6 12.07 4.19 30.53
N PHE A 7 12.03 3.78 29.26
CA PHE A 7 11.57 2.49 28.76
C PHE A 7 12.04 1.29 29.57
N ASP A 8 11.23 0.24 29.58
CA ASP A 8 11.64 -1.07 30.09
C ASP A 8 12.76 -1.62 29.18
N PRO A 9 13.98 -1.88 29.67
CA PRO A 9 15.13 -2.28 28.85
C PRO A 9 14.91 -3.54 28.03
N ILE A 10 13.96 -4.38 28.45
CA ILE A 10 13.61 -5.66 27.83
C ILE A 10 12.78 -5.45 26.54
N GLU A 11 12.18 -4.28 26.33
CA GLU A 11 11.33 -4.02 25.16
C GLU A 11 12.08 -3.52 23.91
N MET A 12 13.40 -3.33 23.91
CA MET A 12 14.13 -2.62 22.84
C MET A 12 15.31 -3.38 22.20
N GLU A 13 15.21 -4.69 22.04
CA GLU A 13 16.14 -5.38 21.14
C GLU A 13 15.75 -5.07 19.69
N LEU A 14 16.53 -4.18 19.07
CA LEU A 14 16.43 -3.91 17.64
C LEU A 14 16.95 -5.13 16.88
N ARG A 15 16.08 -5.74 16.09
CA ARG A 15 16.38 -6.89 15.24
C ARG A 15 16.59 -6.45 13.80
N ASP A 16 17.41 -7.21 13.10
CA ASP A 16 17.53 -7.14 11.64
C ASP A 16 16.46 -8.01 10.98
N VAL A 17 16.06 -7.66 9.76
CA VAL A 17 15.14 -8.48 8.95
C VAL A 17 15.99 -9.42 8.10
N PRO A 18 15.93 -10.75 8.30
CA PRO A 18 16.67 -11.70 7.50
C PRO A 18 16.31 -11.62 6.01
N ASP A 19 17.29 -11.85 5.15
CA ASP A 19 17.11 -11.79 3.70
C ASP A 19 16.17 -12.88 3.18
N ASP A 20 16.17 -14.05 3.83
CA ASP A 20 15.39 -15.25 3.52
C ASP A 20 13.98 -15.27 4.14
N MET A 21 13.72 -14.48 5.17
CA MET A 21 12.39 -14.34 5.79
C MET A 21 11.34 -13.97 4.73
N THR A 22 10.10 -14.42 4.86
CA THR A 22 9.01 -14.03 3.95
C THR A 22 8.23 -12.82 4.51
N PRO A 23 7.45 -12.09 3.70
CA PRO A 23 6.54 -11.05 4.22
C PRO A 23 5.60 -11.56 5.32
N ASP A 24 5.07 -12.78 5.16
CA ASP A 24 4.11 -13.36 6.10
C ASP A 24 4.81 -13.76 7.42
N GLU A 25 6.01 -14.33 7.36
CA GLU A 25 6.82 -14.61 8.54
C GLU A 25 7.19 -13.32 9.30
N LEU A 26 7.56 -12.27 8.56
CA LEU A 26 7.87 -10.97 9.15
C LEU A 26 6.65 -10.40 9.90
N LEU A 27 5.46 -10.48 9.32
CA LEU A 27 4.22 -10.00 9.93
C LEU A 27 3.78 -10.84 11.14
N ALA A 28 4.14 -12.13 11.16
CA ALA A 28 3.84 -13.03 12.27
C ALA A 28 4.81 -12.91 13.45
N GLU A 29 6.01 -12.34 13.24
CA GLU A 29 7.03 -12.24 14.28
C GLU A 29 6.91 -10.97 15.13
N ASP A 30 6.83 -11.14 16.44
CA ASP A 30 6.95 -10.05 17.40
C ASP A 30 8.42 -9.58 17.51
N GLY A 31 8.66 -8.30 17.21
CA GLY A 31 9.96 -7.68 17.34
C GLY A 31 9.94 -6.18 17.04
N ILE A 32 11.08 -5.52 17.30
CA ILE A 32 11.33 -4.15 16.86
C ILE A 32 12.40 -4.18 15.76
N TYR A 33 12.10 -3.61 14.61
CA TYR A 33 12.97 -3.62 13.45
C TYR A 33 13.24 -2.22 12.94
N LEU A 34 14.32 -2.06 12.18
CA LEU A 34 14.51 -0.87 11.37
C LEU A 34 13.39 -0.76 10.33
N MET A 35 12.83 0.43 10.18
CA MET A 35 11.70 0.68 9.28
C MET A 35 12.03 0.37 7.82
N ASN A 36 13.24 0.74 7.36
CA ASN A 36 13.60 0.59 5.94
C ASN A 36 13.64 -0.87 5.46
N PRO A 37 14.31 -1.81 6.17
CA PRO A 37 14.24 -3.24 5.84
C PRO A 37 12.81 -3.79 5.80
N VAL A 38 11.99 -3.49 6.81
CA VAL A 38 10.58 -3.92 6.85
C VAL A 38 9.81 -3.36 5.65
N CYS A 39 9.94 -2.06 5.37
CA CYS A 39 9.26 -1.43 4.26
C CYS A 39 9.65 -2.06 2.91
N LYS A 40 10.94 -2.32 2.71
CA LYS A 40 11.45 -2.99 1.51
C LYS A 40 10.86 -4.39 1.38
N LYS A 41 10.78 -5.15 2.47
CA LYS A 41 10.26 -6.52 2.50
C LYS A 41 8.78 -6.58 2.16
N LEU A 42 8.00 -5.66 2.71
CA LEU A 42 6.55 -5.58 2.51
C LEU A 42 6.15 -4.78 1.25
N GLY A 43 7.12 -4.27 0.49
CA GLY A 43 6.84 -3.50 -0.74
C GLY A 43 6.19 -2.14 -0.51
N ILE A 44 6.33 -1.54 0.69
CA ILE A 44 5.72 -0.26 1.06
C ILE A 44 6.72 0.90 1.02
N ASP A 45 6.21 2.10 0.79
CA ASP A 45 7.04 3.31 0.82
C ASP A 45 7.28 3.80 2.25
N SER A 46 8.55 3.80 2.65
CA SER A 46 8.98 4.34 3.93
C SER A 46 8.65 5.82 4.11
N ALA A 47 8.55 6.61 3.04
CA ALA A 47 8.19 8.03 3.11
C ALA A 47 6.71 8.22 3.48
N ASP A 48 5.83 7.40 2.90
CA ASP A 48 4.40 7.43 3.19
C ASP A 48 4.12 6.97 4.62
N LEU A 49 4.82 5.91 5.08
CA LEU A 49 4.70 5.46 6.47
C LEU A 49 5.14 6.54 7.46
N ARG A 50 6.24 7.25 7.16
CA ARG A 50 6.72 8.40 7.95
C ARG A 50 5.73 9.56 7.94
N LYS A 51 5.09 9.83 6.80
CA LYS A 51 4.09 10.88 6.66
C LYS A 51 2.88 10.58 7.56
N LYS A 52 2.32 9.37 7.49
CA LYS A 52 1.21 8.93 8.35
C LYS A 52 1.54 9.02 9.84
N ALA A 53 2.73 8.56 10.23
CA ALA A 53 3.17 8.64 11.63
C ALA A 53 3.24 10.10 12.14
N LYS A 54 3.63 11.05 11.29
CA LYS A 54 3.64 12.49 11.61
C LYS A 54 2.23 13.09 11.67
N GLU A 55 1.36 12.69 10.76
CA GLU A 55 -0.05 13.11 10.74
C GLU A 55 -0.75 12.69 12.03
N MET A 56 -0.59 11.44 12.47
CA MET A 56 -1.12 10.97 13.76
C MET A 56 -0.63 11.79 14.94
N LEU A 57 0.66 12.14 14.97
CA LEU A 57 1.20 13.00 16.02
C LEU A 57 0.56 14.39 16.02
N SER A 58 0.28 14.95 14.84
CA SER A 58 -0.41 16.24 14.71
C SER A 58 -1.87 16.18 15.18
N GLU A 59 -2.50 15.01 15.11
CA GLU A 59 -3.84 14.74 15.65
C GLU A 59 -3.83 14.40 17.15
N GLY A 60 -2.66 14.44 17.82
CA GLY A 60 -2.53 14.08 19.24
C GLY A 60 -2.55 12.57 19.51
N LYS A 61 -2.46 11.73 18.48
CA LYS A 61 -2.39 10.28 18.58
C LYS A 61 -0.94 9.80 18.68
N SER A 62 -0.76 8.65 19.33
CA SER A 62 0.57 8.02 19.46
C SER A 62 0.81 7.03 18.33
N ALA A 63 1.56 7.43 17.30
CA ALA A 63 1.94 6.54 16.19
C ALA A 63 2.64 5.24 16.66
N TRP A 64 3.29 5.28 17.82
CA TRP A 64 3.90 4.09 18.44
C TRP A 64 2.86 3.10 18.98
N GLN A 65 1.77 3.59 19.58
CA GLN A 65 0.72 2.75 20.12
C GLN A 65 -0.24 2.26 19.02
N GLU A 66 -0.54 3.12 18.05
CA GLU A 66 -1.51 2.80 16.99
C GLU A 66 -0.90 1.99 15.84
N MET A 67 0.26 2.44 15.33
CA MET A 67 0.89 1.84 14.14
C MET A 67 2.15 1.05 14.47
N GLY A 68 2.66 1.12 15.70
CA GLY A 68 3.98 0.59 16.02
C GLY A 68 5.14 1.37 15.39
N VAL A 69 4.94 2.59 14.88
CA VAL A 69 5.99 3.37 14.19
C VAL A 69 6.51 4.48 15.07
N ARG A 70 7.83 4.61 15.21
CA ARG A 70 8.44 5.71 15.97
C ARG A 70 9.83 6.06 15.48
N LYS A 71 10.20 7.33 15.68
CA LYS A 71 11.59 7.79 15.57
C LYS A 71 12.29 7.66 16.93
N ILE A 72 13.38 6.90 16.98
CA ILE A 72 14.29 6.79 18.14
C ILE A 72 15.64 7.35 17.70
N LEU A 73 16.10 8.41 18.36
CA LEU A 73 17.28 9.17 17.94
C LEU A 73 17.16 9.61 16.46
N SER A 74 18.06 9.15 15.60
CA SER A 74 18.09 9.44 14.16
C SER A 74 17.40 8.37 13.32
N VAL A 75 16.99 7.24 13.89
CA VAL A 75 16.44 6.09 13.15
C VAL A 75 14.94 5.94 13.36
N TRP A 76 14.26 5.42 12.33
CA TRP A 76 12.86 5.04 12.42
C TRP A 76 12.77 3.52 12.62
N VAL A 77 11.94 3.13 13.57
CA VAL A 77 11.73 1.73 13.95
C VAL A 77 10.25 1.37 13.88
N ILE A 78 10.00 0.08 13.71
CA ILE A 78 8.67 -0.53 13.65
C ILE A 78 8.59 -1.61 14.74
N ARG A 79 7.56 -1.57 15.57
CA ARG A 79 7.15 -2.65 16.48
C ARG A 79 6.09 -3.51 15.81
N MET A 80 6.46 -4.72 15.41
CA MET A 80 5.58 -5.61 14.63
C MET A 80 4.27 -5.95 15.34
N LYS A 81 4.30 -6.12 16.68
CA LYS A 81 3.10 -6.35 17.49
C LYS A 81 1.93 -5.39 17.19
N ASN A 82 2.25 -4.13 16.91
CA ASN A 82 1.25 -3.10 16.61
C ASN A 82 1.17 -2.83 15.11
N PHE A 83 2.31 -2.93 14.41
CA PHE A 83 2.40 -2.63 13.00
C PHE A 83 1.75 -3.71 12.11
N ALA A 84 1.91 -4.98 12.40
CA ALA A 84 1.32 -6.07 11.62
C ALA A 84 -0.22 -5.95 11.53
N PRO A 85 -0.98 -5.87 12.64
CA PRO A 85 -2.44 -5.71 12.56
C PRO A 85 -2.85 -4.37 11.92
N TYR A 86 -2.06 -3.32 12.12
CA TYR A 86 -2.28 -2.03 11.45
C TYR A 86 -2.08 -2.13 9.93
N PHE A 87 -1.01 -2.79 9.48
CA PHE A 87 -0.69 -3.04 8.08
C PHE A 87 -1.77 -3.87 7.38
N GLU A 88 -2.26 -4.92 8.05
CA GLU A 88 -3.32 -5.78 7.52
C GLU A 88 -4.68 -5.08 7.40
N SER A 89 -4.98 -4.16 8.32
CA SER A 89 -6.24 -3.41 8.34
C SER A 89 -6.23 -2.18 7.42
N ASP A 90 -5.07 -1.57 7.19
CA ASP A 90 -4.96 -0.34 6.40
C ASP A 90 -4.91 -0.62 4.90
N LYS A 91 -5.99 -0.24 4.20
CA LYS A 91 -6.14 -0.38 2.75
C LYS A 91 -5.02 0.30 1.96
N PHE A 92 -4.38 1.34 2.50
CA PHE A 92 -3.32 2.07 1.83
C PHE A 92 -2.12 1.17 1.49
N PHE A 93 -1.71 0.30 2.41
CA PHE A 93 -0.56 -0.57 2.17
C PHE A 93 -0.87 -1.74 1.24
N LYS A 94 -2.15 -1.98 0.94
CA LYS A 94 -2.59 -2.94 -0.08
C LYS A 94 -2.50 -2.37 -1.50
N ILE A 95 -2.17 -1.08 -1.65
CA ILE A 95 -1.96 -0.46 -2.96
C ILE A 95 -0.53 -0.71 -3.41
N LEU A 96 -0.42 -1.52 -4.45
CA LEU A 96 0.83 -1.88 -5.10
C LEU A 96 1.29 -0.76 -6.04
N LYS A 97 2.61 -0.60 -6.14
CA LYS A 97 3.22 0.29 -7.13
C LYS A 97 3.42 -0.44 -8.45
N VAL A 98 3.11 0.23 -9.56
CA VAL A 98 3.44 -0.29 -10.89
C VAL A 98 4.95 -0.20 -11.09
N ASN A 99 5.59 -1.34 -11.42
CA ASN A 99 7.01 -1.34 -11.73
C ASN A 99 7.25 -0.67 -13.09
N ASN A 100 8.21 0.25 -13.14
CA ASN A 100 8.56 0.97 -14.37
C ASN A 100 9.08 0.05 -15.49
N LYS A 101 9.57 -1.15 -15.17
CA LYS A 101 10.03 -2.15 -16.14
C LYS A 101 8.91 -2.97 -16.78
N TRP A 102 7.72 -3.02 -16.16
CA TRP A 102 6.60 -3.76 -16.72
C TRP A 102 6.09 -3.06 -17.99
N ASP A 103 5.77 -3.86 -19.00
CA ASP A 103 4.95 -3.41 -20.12
C ASP A 103 3.45 -3.58 -19.78
N GLY A 104 2.57 -3.20 -20.71
CA GLY A 104 1.13 -3.29 -20.51
C GLY A 104 0.63 -4.73 -20.33
N ASN A 105 1.22 -5.70 -21.03
CA ASN A 105 0.82 -7.11 -20.91
C ASN A 105 1.24 -7.69 -19.57
N GLU A 106 2.48 -7.40 -19.14
CA GLU A 106 2.98 -7.85 -17.84
C GLU A 106 2.15 -7.25 -16.71
N LEU A 107 1.79 -5.96 -16.78
CA LEU A 107 0.91 -5.33 -15.81
C LEU A 107 -0.45 -6.04 -15.71
N LEU A 108 -1.06 -6.40 -16.84
CA LEU A 108 -2.36 -7.07 -16.88
C LEU A 108 -2.35 -8.48 -16.26
N THR A 109 -1.18 -9.09 -16.05
CA THR A 109 -1.05 -10.36 -15.30
C THR A 109 -1.00 -10.19 -13.79
N LYS A 110 -0.81 -8.96 -13.30
CA LYS A 110 -0.65 -8.70 -11.86
C LYS A 110 -2.00 -8.62 -11.17
N LYS A 111 -2.00 -9.05 -9.92
CA LYS A 111 -3.16 -8.97 -9.03
C LYS A 111 -2.96 -7.87 -8.00
N GLY A 112 -4.07 -7.37 -7.45
CA GLY A 112 -4.07 -6.38 -6.37
C GLY A 112 -4.55 -5.00 -6.82
N LEU A 113 -4.42 -4.05 -5.90
CA LEU A 113 -4.91 -2.69 -6.05
C LEU A 113 -3.79 -1.77 -6.50
N PHE A 114 -4.05 -0.90 -7.47
CA PHE A 114 -3.08 0.05 -7.99
C PHE A 114 -3.72 1.43 -8.16
N TYR A 115 -2.90 2.47 -8.21
CA TYR A 115 -3.37 3.79 -8.61
C TYR A 115 -3.69 3.82 -10.11
N LEU A 116 -4.86 4.35 -10.46
CA LEU A 116 -5.30 4.51 -11.85
C LEU A 116 -4.28 5.24 -12.71
N THR A 117 -3.65 6.27 -12.16
CA THR A 117 -2.63 7.05 -12.89
C THR A 117 -1.42 6.22 -13.28
N ASP A 118 -1.00 5.29 -12.44
CA ASP A 118 0.17 4.46 -12.71
C ASP A 118 -0.17 3.34 -13.69
N VAL A 119 -1.36 2.75 -13.56
CA VAL A 119 -1.89 1.76 -14.50
C VAL A 119 -1.99 2.36 -15.91
N CYS A 120 -2.64 3.51 -16.05
CA CYS A 120 -2.81 4.19 -17.34
C CYS A 120 -1.51 4.67 -18.01
N ARG A 121 -0.36 4.67 -17.32
CA ARG A 121 0.94 4.91 -17.99
C ARG A 121 1.42 3.71 -18.80
N LYS A 122 0.88 2.51 -18.55
CA LYS A 122 1.32 1.24 -19.16
C LYS A 122 0.35 0.68 -20.19
N ILE A 123 -0.87 1.20 -20.22
CA ILE A 123 -1.94 0.74 -21.12
C ILE A 123 -2.46 1.91 -21.96
N PRO A 124 -3.06 1.67 -23.14
CA PRO A 124 -3.50 2.72 -24.06
C PRO A 124 -4.83 3.37 -23.62
N PHE A 125 -4.91 3.80 -22.36
CA PHE A 125 -6.05 4.52 -21.79
C PHE A 125 -5.55 5.71 -20.97
N THR A 126 -6.34 6.77 -20.92
CA THR A 126 -6.02 7.94 -20.09
C THR A 126 -6.74 7.87 -18.74
N PRO A 127 -6.15 8.41 -17.65
CA PRO A 127 -6.88 8.53 -16.39
C PRO A 127 -8.15 9.35 -16.53
N HIS A 128 -8.16 10.37 -17.40
CA HIS A 128 -9.33 11.24 -17.62
C HIS A 128 -10.55 10.46 -18.13
N GLN A 129 -10.36 9.56 -19.10
CA GLN A 129 -11.43 8.71 -19.64
C GLN A 129 -12.11 7.89 -18.52
N PHE A 130 -11.31 7.22 -17.69
CA PHE A 130 -11.86 6.42 -16.60
C PHE A 130 -12.49 7.25 -15.49
N ARG A 131 -11.89 8.39 -15.12
CA ARG A 131 -12.49 9.29 -14.12
C ARG A 131 -13.89 9.75 -14.56
N HIS A 132 -14.05 10.08 -15.84
CA HIS A 132 -15.33 10.45 -16.40
C HIS A 132 -16.33 9.27 -16.35
N GLN A 133 -15.91 8.08 -16.77
CA GLN A 133 -16.76 6.87 -16.73
C GLN A 133 -17.18 6.50 -15.30
N VAL A 134 -16.27 6.58 -14.32
CA VAL A 134 -16.55 6.28 -12.91
C VAL A 134 -17.61 7.23 -12.36
N ARG A 135 -17.52 8.52 -12.69
CA ARG A 135 -18.51 9.52 -12.25
C ARG A 135 -19.90 9.27 -12.83
N GLN A 136 -19.97 8.73 -14.04
CA GLN A 136 -21.23 8.42 -14.72
C GLN A 136 -21.79 7.03 -14.37
N ASN A 137 -20.95 6.13 -13.84
CA ASN A 137 -21.31 4.75 -13.59
C ASN A 137 -21.02 4.33 -12.13
N PRO A 138 -22.06 4.28 -11.27
CA PRO A 138 -21.94 3.81 -9.90
C PRO A 138 -21.46 2.36 -9.76
N LYS A 139 -21.62 1.54 -10.82
CA LYS A 139 -21.20 0.13 -10.87
C LYS A 139 -19.79 -0.05 -11.44
N SER A 140 -19.09 1.03 -11.77
CA SER A 140 -17.73 1.04 -12.32
C SER A 140 -16.75 0.10 -11.62
N ARG A 141 -16.77 0.08 -10.28
CA ARG A 141 -15.96 -0.84 -9.48
C ARG A 141 -16.19 -2.31 -9.82
N LYS A 142 -17.45 -2.71 -10.01
CA LYS A 142 -17.82 -4.10 -10.29
C LYS A 142 -17.64 -4.45 -11.77
N GLU A 143 -17.94 -3.51 -12.66
CA GLU A 143 -17.95 -3.76 -14.10
C GLU A 143 -16.55 -3.75 -14.72
N TYR A 144 -15.69 -2.86 -14.28
CA TYR A 144 -14.35 -2.71 -14.83
C TYR A 144 -13.29 -2.41 -13.78
N GLY A 145 -13.58 -2.57 -12.49
CA GLY A 145 -12.54 -2.56 -11.46
C GLY A 145 -12.00 -1.18 -11.09
N VAL A 146 -12.61 -0.08 -11.52
CA VAL A 146 -12.11 1.28 -11.23
C VAL A 146 -13.10 2.03 -10.35
N TRP A 147 -12.61 2.73 -9.31
CA TRP A 147 -13.45 3.57 -8.46
C TRP A 147 -12.66 4.73 -7.85
N TRP A 148 -13.37 5.73 -7.34
CA TRP A 148 -12.82 6.74 -6.45
C TRP A 148 -12.87 6.23 -5.02
N ASP A 149 -11.72 6.18 -4.35
CA ASP A 149 -11.64 5.81 -2.94
C ASP A 149 -11.64 7.08 -2.07
N ASP A 150 -12.67 7.23 -1.25
CA ASP A 150 -12.87 8.43 -0.43
C ASP A 150 -11.89 8.55 0.72
N ASP A 151 -11.42 7.43 1.27
CA ASP A 151 -10.45 7.42 2.36
C ASP A 151 -9.10 7.91 1.83
N LEU A 152 -8.75 7.46 0.63
CA LEU A 152 -7.45 7.71 0.03
C LEU A 152 -7.42 8.94 -0.87
N LYS A 153 -8.57 9.51 -1.22
CA LYS A 153 -8.72 10.62 -2.16
C LYS A 153 -8.00 10.37 -3.50
N HIS A 154 -8.07 9.13 -3.97
CA HIS A 154 -7.45 8.69 -5.22
C HIS A 154 -8.37 7.75 -6.01
N TYR A 155 -8.15 7.68 -7.32
CA TYR A 155 -8.78 6.64 -8.15
C TYR A 155 -7.93 5.38 -8.10
N LEU A 156 -8.57 4.26 -7.78
CA LEU A 156 -7.96 2.95 -7.66
C LEU A 156 -8.44 2.02 -8.77
N VAL A 157 -7.62 1.02 -9.04
CA VAL A 157 -7.86 -0.05 -10.00
C VAL A 157 -7.63 -1.38 -9.30
N ASP A 158 -8.66 -2.22 -9.31
CA ASP A 158 -8.56 -3.64 -8.99
C ASP A 158 -8.19 -4.39 -10.26
N MET A 159 -6.94 -4.84 -10.33
CA MET A 159 -6.41 -5.48 -11.53
C MET A 159 -7.05 -6.83 -11.83
N GLU A 160 -7.66 -7.51 -10.85
CA GLU A 160 -8.34 -8.79 -11.13
C GLU A 160 -9.60 -8.58 -11.98
N ILE A 161 -10.32 -7.47 -11.77
CA ILE A 161 -11.50 -7.11 -12.56
C ILE A 161 -11.07 -6.36 -13.83
N PHE A 162 -10.19 -5.38 -13.66
CA PHE A 162 -9.78 -4.48 -14.73
C PHE A 162 -9.05 -5.21 -15.86
N ALA A 163 -8.14 -6.14 -15.55
CA ALA A 163 -7.38 -6.85 -16.57
C ALA A 163 -8.28 -7.70 -17.47
N LYS A 164 -9.27 -8.37 -16.87
CA LYS A 164 -10.29 -9.13 -17.62
C LYS A 164 -11.06 -8.21 -18.54
N TRP A 165 -11.56 -7.09 -18.02
CA TRP A 165 -12.33 -6.12 -18.80
C TRP A 165 -11.55 -5.54 -20.00
N VAL A 166 -10.28 -5.19 -19.81
CA VAL A 166 -9.40 -4.71 -20.91
C VAL A 166 -9.20 -5.79 -21.97
N THR A 167 -8.98 -7.03 -21.54
CA THR A 167 -8.80 -8.17 -22.44
C THR A 167 -10.06 -8.42 -23.28
N ASP A 168 -11.22 -8.43 -22.63
CA ASP A 168 -12.52 -8.60 -23.30
C ASP A 168 -12.77 -7.50 -24.34
N LEU A 169 -12.45 -6.23 -24.03
CA LEU A 169 -12.55 -5.13 -24.99
C LEU A 169 -11.66 -5.32 -26.22
N TRP A 170 -10.43 -5.80 -26.04
CA TRP A 170 -9.49 -6.00 -27.14
C TRP A 170 -9.88 -7.20 -28.02
N LEU A 171 -10.39 -8.27 -27.42
CA LEU A 171 -10.89 -9.43 -28.16
C LEU A 171 -12.14 -9.08 -28.96
N ASN A 172 -13.08 -8.35 -28.36
CA ASN A 172 -14.32 -7.95 -29.04
C ASN A 172 -14.08 -6.96 -30.18
N ARG A 173 -13.05 -6.10 -30.08
CA ARG A 173 -12.64 -5.23 -31.20
C ARG A 173 -12.11 -5.98 -32.42
N LYS A 174 -11.54 -7.18 -32.25
CA LYS A 174 -11.02 -7.99 -33.36
C LYS A 174 -12.12 -8.72 -34.15
N GLN A 175 -13.34 -8.79 -33.63
CA GLN A 175 -14.46 -9.49 -34.26
C GLN A 175 -15.39 -8.57 -35.07
N GLY A 176 -15.07 -7.28 -35.21
CA GLY A 176 -15.98 -6.27 -35.77
C GLY A 176 -15.35 -5.23 -36.70
N PHE A 177 -14.38 -5.63 -37.52
CA PHE A 177 -13.91 -4.87 -38.68
C PHE A 177 -13.56 -5.81 -39.83
#